data_AF-A0A431R963-F1
#
_entry.id   AF-A0A431R963-F1
#
_cell.length_a   1.000
_cell.length_b   1.000
_cell.length_c   1.000
_cell.angle_alpha   90.00
_cell.angle_beta   90.00
_cell.angle_gamma   90.00
#
_symmetry.space_group_name_H-M   'P 1'
#
loop_
_entity.id
_entity.type
_entity.pdbx_description
1 polymer ?
#
loop_
_entity_poly.entity_id
_entity_poly.type
_entity_poly.pdbx_seq_one_letter_code
_entity_poly.pdbx_strand_id
1 'polypeptide(L)'
;MQPGLLIAFGAALLAFIAVAAIGMKLAFNTTSAWLPLSTNLSPQAPGLQAAPKQDLVSFRAEEDRQLNMLGWVDRNAGIARIPIEDAMWAVVSNGLPDWSRPVAAAPGSDDCTLLAAAVPRAPQAQNCRQQSGAGR
;
A
#
# COMPACT_ATOMS: atom_id res chain seq x y z
N MET A 1 3.25 76.18 12.06
CA MET A 1 3.42 74.72 12.01
C MET A 1 4.53 74.35 13.00
N GLN A 2 4.21 73.71 14.12
CA GLN A 2 5.19 73.44 15.18
C GLN A 2 6.07 72.24 14.79
N PRO A 3 7.39 72.44 14.53
CA PRO A 3 8.26 71.37 14.04
C PRO A 3 8.41 70.21 15.04
N GLY A 4 8.21 70.47 16.34
CA GLY A 4 8.25 69.44 17.39
C GLY A 4 7.13 68.40 17.27
N LEU A 5 5.98 68.76 16.70
CA LEU A 5 4.86 67.83 16.53
C LEU A 5 5.17 66.78 15.45
N LEU A 6 5.80 67.19 14.35
CA LEU A 6 6.21 66.27 13.27
C LEU A 6 7.30 65.29 13.74
N ILE A 7 8.24 65.76 14.57
CA ILE A 7 9.29 64.91 15.14
C ILE A 7 8.68 63.90 16.13
N ALA A 8 7.74 64.32 16.97
CA ALA A 8 7.06 63.43 17.91
C ALA A 8 6.24 62.34 17.20
N PHE A 9 5.53 62.71 16.13
CA PHE A 9 4.80 61.74 15.30
C PHE A 9 5.74 60.76 14.59
N GLY A 10 6.85 61.26 14.04
CA GLY A 10 7.87 60.40 13.41
C GLY A 10 8.49 59.40 14.40
N ALA A 11 8.83 59.86 15.60
CA ALA A 11 9.38 59.00 16.65
C ALA A 11 8.36 57.95 17.11
N ALA A 12 7.09 58.33 17.29
CA ALA A 12 6.02 57.40 17.67
C ALA A 12 5.76 56.34 16.59
N LEU A 13 5.77 56.74 15.31
CA LEU A 13 5.62 55.81 14.18
C LEU A 13 6.77 54.80 14.15
N LEU A 14 8.01 55.26 14.31
CA LEU A 14 9.17 54.39 14.34
C LEU A 14 9.14 53.42 15.53
N ALA A 15 8.73 53.90 16.71
CA ALA A 15 8.56 53.05 17.89
C ALA A 15 7.49 51.97 17.67
N PHE A 16 6.35 52.33 17.06
CA PHE A 16 5.29 51.39 16.74
C PHE A 16 5.75 50.31 15.74
N ILE A 17 6.48 50.70 14.70
CA ILE A 17 7.06 49.77 13.73
C ILE A 17 8.05 48.81 14.42
N ALA A 18 8.90 49.33 15.30
CA ALA A 18 9.85 48.52 16.05
C ALA A 18 9.15 47.50 16.97
N VAL A 19 8.12 47.93 17.71
CA VAL A 19 7.35 47.05 18.59
C VAL A 19 6.60 45.98 17.80
N ALA A 20 6.00 46.33 16.67
CA ALA A 20 5.33 45.38 15.79
C ALA A 20 6.31 44.33 15.22
N ALA A 21 7.51 44.74 14.80
CA ALA A 21 8.54 43.85 14.31
C ALA A 21 9.09 42.91 15.40
N ILE A 22 9.30 43.42 16.61
CA ILE A 22 9.72 42.62 17.77
C ILE A 22 8.62 41.62 18.16
N GLY A 23 7.37 42.06 18.20
CA GLY A 23 6.21 41.20 18.45
C GLY A 23 6.07 40.10 17.41
N MET A 24 6.21 40.43 16.11
CA MET A 24 6.22 39.44 15.02
C MET A 24 7.35 38.42 15.20
N LYS A 25 8.57 38.84 15.54
CA LYS A 25 9.71 37.95 15.75
C LYS A 25 9.54 37.03 16.97
N LEU A 26 8.90 37.51 18.02
CA LEU A 26 8.64 36.74 19.24
C LEU A 26 7.46 35.77 19.08
N ALA A 27 6.37 36.20 18.44
CA ALA A 27 5.19 35.37 18.21
C ALA A 27 5.40 34.35 17.09
N PHE A 28 6.04 34.77 16.00
CA PHE A 28 6.50 33.92 14.93
C PHE A 28 8.01 33.76 15.10
N ASN A 29 8.43 32.74 15.86
CA ASN A 29 9.83 32.32 15.88
C ASN A 29 10.22 31.88 14.45
N THR A 30 10.62 32.86 13.64
CA THR A 30 10.95 32.79 12.22
C THR A 30 12.34 32.17 12.02
N THR A 31 12.68 31.17 12.82
CA THR A 31 13.56 30.10 12.35
C THR A 31 12.85 29.44 11.20
N SER A 32 13.06 29.98 10.00
CA SER A 32 12.66 29.35 8.76
C SER A 32 13.34 27.99 8.71
N ALA A 33 12.61 26.96 9.14
CA ALA A 33 12.96 25.57 8.87
C ALA A 33 12.65 25.32 7.39
N TRP A 34 13.43 25.96 6.51
CA TRP A 34 13.68 25.37 5.21
C TRP A 34 14.16 23.97 5.54
N LEU A 35 13.36 22.97 5.18
CA LEU A 35 13.66 21.56 5.39
C LEU A 35 15.12 21.35 4.99
N PRO A 36 16.00 20.84 5.88
CA PRO A 36 17.37 20.58 5.49
C PRO A 36 17.30 19.58 4.34
N LEU A 37 17.66 20.03 3.14
CA LEU A 37 17.79 19.15 2.00
C LEU A 37 18.86 18.15 2.39
N SER A 38 18.42 16.94 2.73
CA SER A 38 19.31 15.91 3.24
C SER A 38 20.36 15.65 2.17
N THR A 39 21.59 16.10 2.42
CA THR A 39 22.77 15.90 1.56
C THR A 39 23.15 14.42 1.42
N ASN A 40 22.39 13.52 2.03
CA ASN A 40 22.53 12.06 1.98
C ASN A 40 21.47 11.35 1.11
N LEU A 41 20.65 12.07 0.32
CA LEU A 41 19.91 11.42 -0.77
C LEU A 41 20.72 11.51 -2.07
N SER A 42 21.83 10.77 -2.12
CA SER A 42 22.08 10.08 -3.38
C SER A 42 21.06 8.94 -3.38
N PRO A 43 19.95 9.00 -4.16
CA PRO A 43 19.16 7.80 -4.35
C PRO A 43 20.15 6.81 -4.92
N GLN A 44 20.56 5.81 -4.13
CA GLN A 44 21.37 4.71 -4.60
C GLN A 44 20.68 4.27 -5.89
N ALA A 45 21.34 4.50 -7.03
CA ALA A 45 20.72 4.21 -8.32
C ALA A 45 20.20 2.78 -8.21
N PRO A 46 18.92 2.53 -8.52
CA PRO A 46 18.29 1.25 -8.25
C PRO A 46 19.21 0.15 -8.73
N GLY A 47 19.70 -0.68 -7.79
CA GLY A 47 20.76 -1.64 -8.08
C GLY A 47 20.33 -2.52 -9.24
N LEU A 48 21.09 -2.52 -10.33
CA LEU A 48 20.82 -3.42 -11.45
C LEU A 48 21.04 -4.85 -10.98
N GLN A 49 20.04 -5.70 -11.23
CA GLN A 49 20.17 -7.14 -11.03
C GLN A 49 21.40 -7.64 -11.82
N ALA A 50 22.28 -8.37 -11.16
CA ALA A 50 23.59 -8.73 -11.70
C ALA A 50 23.50 -9.65 -12.93
N ALA A 51 22.53 -10.56 -12.96
CA ALA A 51 22.38 -11.57 -14.01
C ALA A 51 20.89 -11.88 -14.32
N PRO A 52 20.11 -10.90 -14.83
CA PRO A 52 18.65 -11.02 -14.97
C PRO A 52 18.23 -12.19 -15.86
N LYS A 53 19.04 -12.56 -16.86
CA LYS A 53 18.76 -13.70 -17.74
C LYS A 53 18.83 -15.03 -17.00
N GLN A 54 19.88 -15.22 -16.18
CA GLN A 54 20.07 -16.47 -15.45
C GLN A 54 19.00 -16.63 -14.38
N ASP A 55 18.71 -15.55 -13.65
CA ASP A 55 17.71 -15.53 -12.60
C ASP A 55 16.31 -15.86 -13.16
N LEU A 56 15.98 -15.31 -14.33
CA LEU A 56 14.73 -15.60 -15.02
C LEU A 56 14.64 -17.05 -15.51
N VAL A 57 15.74 -17.66 -15.95
CA VAL A 57 15.76 -19.09 -16.30
C VAL A 57 15.52 -19.96 -15.08
N SER A 58 16.17 -19.67 -13.95
CA SER A 58 15.94 -20.42 -12.70
C SER A 58 14.53 -20.24 -12.17
N PHE A 59 13.99 -19.02 -12.25
CA PHE A 59 12.64 -18.71 -11.83
C PHE A 59 11.61 -19.52 -12.64
N ARG A 60 11.71 -19.49 -13.98
CA ARG A 60 10.82 -20.28 -14.85
C ARG A 60 10.91 -21.77 -14.60
N ALA A 61 12.13 -22.30 -14.42
CA ALA A 61 12.31 -23.72 -14.14
C ALA A 61 11.64 -24.15 -12.82
N GLU A 62 11.62 -23.27 -11.82
CA GLU A 62 10.95 -23.53 -10.56
C GLU A 62 9.41 -23.43 -10.70
N GLU A 63 8.91 -22.43 -11.43
CA GLU A 63 7.49 -22.32 -11.74
C GLU A 63 6.98 -23.54 -12.53
N ASP A 64 7.70 -23.95 -13.58
CA ASP A 64 7.36 -25.11 -14.39
C ASP A 64 7.32 -26.38 -13.54
N ARG A 65 8.28 -26.56 -12.63
CA ARG A 65 8.27 -27.67 -11.68
C ARG A 65 7.03 -27.67 -10.80
N GLN A 66 6.62 -26.50 -10.31
CA GLN A 66 5.44 -26.39 -9.46
C GLN A 66 4.15 -26.71 -10.24
N LEU A 67 4.02 -26.23 -11.47
CA LEU A 67 2.86 -26.49 -12.32
C LEU A 67 2.67 -27.98 -12.67
N ASN A 68 3.78 -28.72 -12.80
CA ASN A 68 3.77 -30.11 -13.25
C ASN A 68 3.81 -31.14 -12.11
N MET A 69 3.81 -30.71 -10.85
CA MET A 69 3.92 -31.62 -9.70
C MET A 69 2.81 -31.44 -8.69
N LEU A 70 2.30 -32.57 -8.19
CA LEU A 70 1.41 -32.62 -7.03
C LEU A 70 2.10 -32.02 -5.80
N GLY A 71 1.34 -31.27 -5.00
CA GLY A 71 1.86 -30.64 -3.79
C GLY A 71 0.76 -30.16 -2.87
N TRP A 72 1.10 -29.90 -1.61
CA TRP A 72 0.17 -29.27 -0.68
C TRP A 72 0.34 -27.75 -0.73
N VAL A 73 -0.78 -27.03 -0.81
CA VAL A 73 -0.80 -25.56 -0.67
C VAL A 73 -1.02 -25.22 0.80
N ASP A 74 -2.02 -25.83 1.42
CA ASP A 74 -2.29 -25.74 2.86
C ASP A 74 -2.82 -27.10 3.35
N ARG A 75 -2.00 -27.79 4.15
CA ARG A 75 -2.38 -29.10 4.72
C ARG A 75 -3.48 -28.99 5.76
N ASN A 76 -3.51 -27.90 6.53
CA ASN A 76 -4.47 -27.71 7.61
C ASN A 76 -5.85 -27.41 7.04
N ALA A 77 -5.91 -26.64 5.96
CA ALA A 77 -7.14 -26.36 5.23
C ALA A 77 -7.55 -27.49 4.26
N GLY A 78 -6.72 -28.52 4.07
CA GLY A 78 -6.99 -29.61 3.14
C GLY A 78 -6.85 -29.23 1.65
N ILE A 79 -6.09 -28.17 1.35
CA ILE A 79 -5.94 -27.62 0.00
C ILE A 79 -4.64 -28.16 -0.63
N ALA A 80 -4.81 -28.99 -1.66
CA ALA A 80 -3.72 -29.51 -2.48
C ALA A 80 -3.72 -28.88 -3.88
N ARG A 81 -2.53 -28.77 -4.47
CA ARG A 81 -2.31 -28.43 -5.87
C ARG A 81 -2.18 -29.73 -6.67
N ILE A 82 -2.82 -29.75 -7.83
CA ILE A 82 -2.73 -30.81 -8.83
C ILE A 82 -2.16 -30.26 -10.14
N PRO A 83 -1.46 -31.08 -10.96
CA PRO A 83 -1.05 -30.70 -12.30
C PRO A 83 -2.24 -30.24 -13.15
N ILE A 84 -2.00 -29.30 -14.05
CA ILE A 84 -3.07 -28.69 -14.86
C ILE A 84 -3.71 -29.74 -15.78
N GLU A 85 -2.91 -30.65 -16.33
CA GLU A 85 -3.36 -31.74 -17.18
C GLU A 85 -4.34 -32.67 -16.44
N ASP A 86 -4.01 -33.01 -15.19
CA ASP A 86 -4.86 -33.82 -14.32
C ASP A 86 -6.14 -33.08 -13.94
N ALA A 87 -6.05 -31.77 -13.68
CA ALA A 87 -7.22 -30.93 -13.41
C ALA A 87 -8.17 -30.89 -14.61
N MET A 88 -7.62 -30.69 -15.83
CA MET A 88 -8.41 -30.72 -17.06
C MET A 88 -9.09 -32.08 -17.23
N TRP A 89 -8.35 -33.17 -17.03
CA TRP A 89 -8.92 -34.52 -17.13
C TRP A 89 -10.00 -34.79 -16.10
N ALA A 90 -9.80 -34.34 -14.85
CA ALA A 90 -10.79 -34.47 -13.79
C ALA A 90 -12.08 -33.71 -14.11
N VAL A 91 -11.98 -32.50 -14.66
CA VAL A 91 -13.17 -31.72 -15.07
C VAL A 91 -13.90 -32.38 -16.23
N VAL A 92 -13.18 -32.88 -17.23
CA VAL A 92 -13.80 -33.60 -18.35
C VAL A 92 -14.50 -34.88 -17.89
N SER A 93 -13.89 -35.61 -16.96
CA SER A 93 -14.40 -36.91 -16.50
C SER A 93 -15.56 -36.78 -15.49
N ASN A 94 -15.50 -35.80 -14.59
CA ASN A 94 -16.47 -35.64 -13.50
C ASN A 94 -17.51 -34.55 -13.78
N GLY A 95 -17.33 -33.77 -14.85
CA GLY A 95 -18.11 -32.56 -15.12
C GLY A 95 -17.66 -31.37 -14.29
N LEU A 96 -18.27 -30.20 -14.54
CA LEU A 96 -18.03 -29.00 -13.74
C LEU A 96 -18.69 -29.17 -12.36
N PRO A 97 -18.00 -28.80 -11.26
CA PRO A 97 -18.61 -28.84 -9.95
C PRO A 97 -19.69 -27.75 -9.82
N ASP A 98 -20.68 -28.02 -8.98
CA ASP A 98 -21.75 -27.07 -8.68
C ASP A 98 -21.24 -25.97 -7.74
N TRP A 99 -20.76 -24.88 -8.32
CA TRP A 99 -20.25 -23.71 -7.61
C TRP A 99 -21.31 -22.95 -6.81
N SER A 100 -22.60 -23.24 -7.01
CA SER A 100 -23.69 -22.62 -6.26
C SER A 100 -23.92 -23.28 -4.91
N ARG A 101 -23.41 -24.51 -4.74
CA ARG A 101 -23.51 -25.25 -3.49
C ARG A 101 -22.29 -24.94 -2.63
N PRO A 102 -22.46 -24.40 -1.41
CA PRO A 102 -21.35 -24.22 -0.50
C PRO A 102 -20.71 -25.59 -0.25
N VAL A 103 -19.49 -25.79 -0.73
CA VAL A 103 -18.63 -26.87 -0.22
C VAL A 103 -18.46 -26.59 1.26
N ALA A 104 -18.51 -27.64 2.08
CA ALA A 104 -18.21 -27.52 3.50
C ALA A 104 -16.77 -27.01 3.65
N ALA A 105 -16.65 -25.69 3.73
CA ALA A 105 -15.44 -24.98 4.05
C ALA A 105 -14.85 -25.60 5.33
N ALA A 106 -13.53 -25.82 5.32
CA ALA A 106 -12.81 -26.13 6.55
C ALA A 106 -13.20 -25.08 7.60
N PRO A 107 -13.46 -25.47 8.86
CA PRO A 107 -13.92 -24.54 9.89
C PRO A 107 -12.89 -23.42 10.05
N GLY A 108 -13.19 -22.23 9.53
CA GLY A 108 -12.33 -21.04 9.57
C GLY A 108 -12.00 -20.38 8.22
N SER A 109 -12.42 -20.89 7.06
CA SER A 109 -12.22 -20.19 5.78
C SER A 109 -13.32 -19.17 5.52
N ASP A 110 -13.14 -17.95 6.02
CA ASP A 110 -13.90 -16.79 5.57
C ASP A 110 -13.43 -16.43 4.15
N ASP A 111 -14.10 -16.94 3.12
CA ASP A 111 -13.69 -16.75 1.71
C ASP A 111 -13.52 -15.26 1.34
N CYS A 112 -14.39 -14.38 1.88
CA CYS A 112 -14.25 -12.94 1.69
C CYS A 112 -12.98 -12.36 2.36
N THR A 113 -12.50 -12.95 3.46
CA THR A 113 -11.25 -12.56 4.14
C THR A 113 -10.04 -12.96 3.30
N LEU A 114 -10.05 -14.15 2.69
CA LEU A 114 -9.00 -14.60 1.77
C LEU A 114 -8.92 -13.71 0.52
N LEU A 115 -10.08 -13.39 -0.07
CA LEU A 115 -10.18 -12.48 -1.21
C LEU A 115 -9.67 -11.07 -0.88
N ALA A 116 -10.00 -10.54 0.29
CA ALA A 116 -9.53 -9.23 0.74
C ALA A 116 -8.03 -9.19 1.07
N ALA A 117 -7.47 -10.29 1.56
CA ALA A 117 -6.04 -10.40 1.85
C ALA A 117 -5.21 -10.50 0.57
N ALA A 118 -5.67 -11.29 -0.41
CA ALA A 118 -4.95 -11.49 -1.67
C ALA A 118 -5.10 -10.31 -2.64
N VAL A 119 -6.31 -9.71 -2.73
CA VAL A 119 -6.61 -8.67 -3.72
C VAL A 119 -7.36 -7.47 -3.09
N PRO A 120 -6.72 -6.68 -2.22
CA PRO A 120 -7.39 -5.67 -1.39
C PRO A 120 -8.01 -4.51 -2.16
N ARG A 121 -7.59 -4.25 -3.41
CA ARG A 121 -8.10 -3.14 -4.23
C ARG A 121 -9.19 -3.53 -5.20
N ALA A 122 -9.51 -4.82 -5.33
CA ALA A 122 -10.47 -5.23 -6.34
C ALA A 122 -11.92 -5.00 -5.86
N PRO A 123 -12.83 -4.57 -6.75
CA PRO A 123 -14.23 -4.33 -6.41
C PRO A 123 -14.93 -5.59 -5.88
N GLN A 124 -14.48 -6.79 -6.29
CA GLN A 124 -14.99 -8.05 -5.73
C GLN A 124 -14.82 -8.16 -4.20
N ALA A 125 -13.74 -7.63 -3.62
CA ALA A 125 -13.52 -7.68 -2.17
C ALA A 125 -14.52 -6.79 -1.40
N GLN A 126 -14.93 -5.66 -2.00
CA GLN A 126 -15.93 -4.77 -1.43
C GLN A 126 -17.34 -5.38 -1.53
N ASN A 127 -17.68 -5.95 -2.69
CA ASN A 127 -18.97 -6.58 -2.92
C ASN A 127 -19.19 -7.79 -1.99
N CYS A 128 -18.14 -8.60 -1.77
CA CYS A 128 -18.18 -9.75 -0.87
C CYS A 128 -18.56 -9.32 0.55
N ARG A 129 -17.91 -8.28 1.10
CA ARG A 129 -18.21 -7.73 2.44
C ARG A 129 -19.66 -7.22 2.56
N GLN A 130 -20.20 -6.63 1.50
CA GLN A 130 -21.56 -6.09 1.50
C GLN A 130 -22.61 -7.22 1.49
N GLN A 131 -22.41 -8.26 0.70
CA GLN A 131 -23.32 -9.41 0.60
C GLN A 131 -23.38 -10.21 1.91
N SER A 132 -22.24 -10.38 2.60
CA SER A 132 -22.20 -11.05 3.91
C SER A 132 -22.95 -10.28 5.02
N GLY A 133 -23.10 -8.96 4.88
CA GLY A 133 -23.84 -8.12 5.83
C GLY A 133 -25.36 -8.10 5.60
N ALA A 134 -25.82 -8.44 4.40
CA ALA A 134 -27.23 -8.41 4.02
C ALA A 134 -28.01 -9.69 4.38
N GLY A 135 -27.31 -10.77 4.73
CA GLY A 135 -27.90 -12.06 5.11
C GLY A 135 -28.08 -12.27 6.61
N ARG A 136 -28.00 -11.21 7.42
CA ARG A 136 -28.20 -11.25 8.88
C ARG A 136 -29.46 -10.49 9.29
#